data_AF-V9HTR7-F1
#
_entry.id   AF-V9HTR7-F1
#
_cell.length_a   1.000
_cell.length_b   1.000
_cell.length_c   1.000
_cell.angle_alpha   90.00
_cell.angle_beta   90.00
_cell.angle_gamma   90.00
#
_symmetry.space_group_name_H-M   'P 1'
#
loop_
_entity.id
_entity.type
_entity.pdbx_description
1 polymer ?
#
loop_
_entity_poly.entity_id
_entity_poly.type
_entity_poly.pdbx_seq_one_letter_code
_entity_poly.pdbx_strand_id
1 'polypeptide(L)'
;MELEAIWQKIVEVALTFYNYAMTQGESNFMLVNSDFINGNDVPEEAMYFFIGSFIIMILCAIFACDSFNIFHPIEGISEWKSKISILKVVIFAAAIFSIHTFYKMLVGIAGGFIGADASIRTLECLGSYINPIAIMIYAFAISTLTFRRRWFQAFMLGLAVFLTPSAMSFYGFTNEHISLYATAGAVAIVGGILHALFMYKKCTPFVACFVLDIVFFISKYFVIYYSDEVKLITATDMLGRVKQYIACEQMDFIFALILLLVLFAYEIATSETAKIKIYVVLPIVLAILTVLSIIFGKTELKYQPDYEQAVSLWENNNYEAARNAFMALNGYKDSDEYISKCTERINASIYEQGLDLIQQGDYEEAIRLFNLISDYSDAVEKIEECETHLTNKLAGIWNGEHGSVLTLNEDGTCYYVDGSSGEGSGTWYVDDKTTIRIETEALNYQLYASLENGYNTESVLMKATGSSWRDETFSKQ
;
A
#
# COMPACT_ATOMS: atom_id res chain seq x y z
N MET A 1 -9.77 -9.48 44.48
CA MET A 1 -9.30 -9.11 43.12
C MET A 1 -9.56 -7.62 43.00
N GLU A 2 -8.52 -6.84 43.26
CA GLU A 2 -8.66 -5.44 43.66
C GLU A 2 -8.96 -4.56 42.45
N LEU A 3 -9.89 -3.63 42.64
CA LEU A 3 -10.35 -2.67 41.61
C LEU A 3 -9.17 -1.97 40.91
N GLU A 4 -8.06 -1.79 41.64
CA GLU A 4 -6.81 -1.21 41.20
C GLU A 4 -6.09 -2.06 40.15
N ALA A 5 -6.08 -3.39 40.30
CA ALA A 5 -5.52 -4.30 39.30
C ALA A 5 -6.36 -4.33 38.01
N ILE A 6 -7.69 -4.19 38.14
CA ILE A 6 -8.60 -4.06 36.98
C ILE A 6 -8.36 -2.73 36.28
N TRP A 7 -8.23 -1.63 37.05
CA TRP A 7 -7.97 -0.31 36.51
C TRP A 7 -6.63 -0.24 35.76
N GLN A 8 -5.57 -0.82 36.33
CA GLN A 8 -4.26 -0.91 35.66
C GLN A 8 -4.36 -1.66 34.32
N LYS A 9 -5.08 -2.78 34.27
CA LYS A 9 -5.32 -3.50 33.00
C LYS A 9 -6.12 -2.67 32.00
N ILE A 10 -7.12 -1.91 32.44
CA ILE A 10 -7.89 -1.01 31.55
C ILE A 10 -6.97 0.08 30.98
N VAL A 11 -6.11 0.68 31.81
CA VAL A 11 -5.14 1.71 31.39
C VAL A 11 -4.12 1.13 30.41
N GLU A 12 -3.59 -0.06 30.68
CA GLU A 12 -2.66 -0.76 29.79
C GLU A 12 -3.27 -1.07 28.42
N VAL A 13 -4.51 -1.56 28.39
CA VAL A 13 -5.26 -1.78 27.14
C VAL A 13 -5.53 -0.46 26.42
N ALA A 14 -5.88 0.61 27.14
CA ALA A 14 -6.11 1.93 26.56
C ALA A 14 -4.84 2.53 25.95
N LEU A 15 -3.69 2.38 26.61
CA LEU A 15 -2.38 2.83 26.09
C LEU A 15 -1.93 1.99 24.88
N THR A 16 -2.16 0.68 24.92
CA THR A 16 -1.89 -0.21 23.77
C THR A 16 -2.75 0.19 22.58
N PHE A 17 -4.05 0.44 22.81
CA PHE A 17 -4.94 0.95 21.78
C PHE A 17 -4.51 2.31 21.25
N TYR A 18 -4.10 3.24 22.11
CA TYR A 18 -3.61 4.56 21.68
C TYR A 18 -2.37 4.42 20.79
N ASN A 19 -1.36 3.66 21.22
CA ASN A 19 -0.15 3.44 20.44
C ASN A 19 -0.47 2.74 19.11
N TYR A 20 -1.33 1.73 19.13
CA TYR A 20 -1.78 1.04 17.93
C TYR A 20 -2.52 2.02 17.00
N ALA A 21 -3.50 2.77 17.47
CA ALA A 21 -4.25 3.73 16.68
C ALA A 21 -3.34 4.80 16.03
N MET A 22 -2.28 5.22 16.73
CA MET A 22 -1.33 6.22 16.23
C MET A 22 -0.29 5.66 15.23
N THR A 23 -0.05 4.35 15.20
CA THR A 23 1.02 3.73 14.39
C THR A 23 0.55 2.75 13.34
N GLN A 24 -0.52 2.00 13.63
CA GLN A 24 -1.04 0.85 12.88
C GLN A 24 -2.57 0.90 12.71
N GLY A 25 -3.21 1.90 13.32
CA GLY A 25 -4.64 2.13 13.20
C GLY A 25 -5.04 2.36 11.77
N GLU A 26 -6.33 2.56 11.51
CA GLU A 26 -6.74 3.00 10.18
C GLU A 26 -6.25 4.44 9.88
N SER A 27 -5.25 4.97 10.58
CA SER A 27 -4.56 6.23 10.33
C SER A 27 -3.86 6.32 8.96
N ASN A 28 -3.89 5.25 8.14
CA ASN A 28 -3.79 5.34 6.66
C ASN A 28 -5.14 5.67 5.99
N PHE A 29 -6.10 6.24 6.72
CA PHE A 29 -7.19 6.98 6.13
C PHE A 29 -6.57 8.18 5.42
N MET A 30 -6.81 8.25 4.12
CA MET A 30 -6.77 9.47 3.31
C MET A 30 -7.75 10.56 3.81
N LEU A 31 -8.00 10.70 5.12
CA LEU A 31 -8.42 11.99 5.65
C LEU A 31 -7.25 12.97 5.62
N VAL A 32 -6.02 12.46 5.70
CA VAL A 32 -4.76 13.13 5.37
C VAL A 32 -3.72 12.05 5.08
N ASN A 33 -3.53 11.62 3.83
CA ASN A 33 -2.15 11.29 3.48
C ASN A 33 -1.37 12.61 3.65
N SER A 34 -0.21 12.60 4.33
CA SER A 34 0.61 13.80 4.49
C SER A 34 0.87 14.48 3.16
N ASP A 35 0.92 13.72 2.06
CA ASP A 35 1.08 14.21 0.70
C ASP A 35 -0.15 14.99 0.20
N PHE A 36 -1.37 14.63 0.63
CA PHE A 36 -2.61 15.37 0.36
C PHE A 36 -2.71 16.70 1.12
N ILE A 37 -2.20 16.79 2.36
CA ILE A 37 -2.13 18.07 3.08
C ILE A 37 -0.95 18.93 2.63
N ASN A 38 0.18 18.29 2.30
CA ASN A 38 1.40 18.97 1.88
C ASN A 38 1.42 19.31 0.39
N GLY A 39 0.46 18.78 -0.40
CA GLY A 39 0.25 19.11 -1.81
C GLY A 39 1.27 18.47 -2.77
N ASN A 40 1.96 17.42 -2.36
CA ASN A 40 2.99 16.77 -3.18
C ASN A 40 2.38 15.55 -3.89
N ASP A 41 2.36 15.57 -5.24
CA ASP A 41 2.08 14.42 -6.11
C ASP A 41 0.82 13.58 -5.81
N VAL A 42 -0.31 14.23 -5.52
CA VAL A 42 -1.60 13.52 -5.44
C VAL A 42 -2.24 13.39 -6.82
N PRO A 43 -2.61 12.16 -7.26
CA PRO A 43 -3.38 11.97 -8.49
C PRO A 43 -4.74 12.71 -8.44
N GLU A 44 -5.07 13.50 -9.46
CA GLU A 44 -6.33 14.29 -9.50
C GLU A 44 -7.59 13.42 -9.26
N GLU A 45 -7.58 12.19 -9.78
CA GLU A 45 -8.69 11.24 -9.59
C GLU A 45 -8.96 10.93 -8.11
N ALA A 46 -7.91 10.72 -7.32
CA ALA A 46 -8.05 10.41 -5.89
C ALA A 46 -8.66 11.58 -5.10
N MET A 47 -8.34 12.83 -5.49
CA MET A 47 -8.95 14.04 -4.91
C MET A 47 -10.45 14.12 -5.21
N TYR A 48 -10.88 13.82 -6.45
CA TYR A 48 -12.32 13.80 -6.79
C TYR A 48 -13.08 12.72 -6.03
N PHE A 49 -12.50 11.53 -5.85
CA PHE A 49 -13.10 10.46 -5.03
C PHE A 49 -13.22 10.87 -3.57
N PHE A 50 -12.17 11.47 -3.00
CA PHE A 50 -12.21 11.97 -1.62
C PHE A 50 -13.31 13.02 -1.43
N ILE A 51 -13.38 14.04 -2.29
CA ILE A 51 -14.42 15.07 -2.23
C ILE A 51 -15.81 14.46 -2.42
N GLY A 52 -15.96 13.52 -3.37
CA GLY A 52 -17.22 12.81 -3.61
C GLY A 52 -17.68 12.02 -2.40
N SER A 53 -16.79 11.24 -1.78
CA SER A 53 -17.09 10.47 -0.56
C SER A 53 -17.47 11.37 0.62
N PHE A 54 -16.80 12.53 0.75
CA PHE A 54 -17.11 13.53 1.77
C PHE A 54 -18.50 14.16 1.57
N ILE A 55 -18.88 14.46 0.33
CA ILE A 55 -20.23 14.93 -0.01
C ILE A 55 -21.27 13.86 0.31
N ILE A 56 -21.03 12.59 -0.07
CA ILE A 56 -21.93 11.47 0.22
C ILE A 56 -22.10 11.30 1.74
N MET A 57 -21.03 11.40 2.52
CA MET A 57 -21.07 11.35 3.98
C MET A 57 -21.94 12.47 4.55
N ILE A 58 -21.74 13.71 4.11
CA ILE A 58 -22.55 14.85 4.55
C ILE A 58 -24.03 14.60 4.23
N LEU A 59 -24.35 14.14 3.02
CA LEU A 59 -25.73 13.84 2.63
C LEU A 59 -26.33 12.72 3.49
N CYS A 60 -25.61 11.63 3.73
CA CYS A 60 -26.08 10.52 4.57
C CYS A 60 -26.33 10.98 6.01
N ALA A 61 -25.41 11.76 6.59
CA ALA A 61 -25.56 12.32 7.93
C ALA A 61 -26.77 13.25 8.02
N ILE A 62 -26.96 14.12 7.01
CA ILE A 62 -28.11 15.01 6.90
C ILE A 62 -29.42 14.22 6.87
N PHE A 63 -29.52 13.21 6.02
CA PHE A 63 -30.75 12.44 5.86
C PHE A 63 -31.01 11.45 7.01
N ALA A 64 -29.98 11.13 7.80
CA ALA A 64 -30.12 10.37 9.05
C ALA A 64 -30.66 11.22 10.21
N CYS A 65 -30.64 12.56 10.12
CA CYS A 65 -31.06 13.46 11.19
C CYS A 65 -32.52 13.94 11.09
N ASP A 66 -33.06 14.38 12.23
CA ASP A 66 -34.38 15.03 12.33
C ASP A 66 -34.29 16.56 12.25
N SER A 67 -33.16 17.15 12.69
CA SER A 67 -32.93 18.58 12.66
C SER A 67 -31.47 18.93 12.36
N PHE A 68 -31.28 20.00 11.59
CA PHE A 68 -29.97 20.56 11.22
C PHE A 68 -29.39 21.49 12.29
N ASN A 69 -30.06 21.64 13.42
CA ASN A 69 -29.61 22.56 14.46
C ASN A 69 -28.41 21.92 15.18
N ILE A 70 -27.20 22.35 14.81
CA ILE A 70 -25.92 21.87 15.34
C ILE A 70 -25.88 22.00 16.87
N PHE A 71 -26.48 23.06 17.39
CA PHE A 71 -26.56 23.38 18.82
C PHE A 71 -28.01 23.49 19.29
N HIS A 72 -28.90 22.56 18.92
CA HIS A 72 -30.25 22.56 19.52
C HIS A 72 -30.09 22.50 21.04
N PRO A 73 -30.54 23.51 21.81
CA PRO A 73 -30.48 23.44 23.27
C PRO A 73 -31.34 22.26 23.68
N ILE A 74 -30.76 21.34 24.45
CA ILE A 74 -31.45 20.14 24.92
C ILE A 74 -32.36 20.60 26.06
N GLU A 75 -33.67 20.70 25.85
CA GLU A 75 -34.64 20.99 26.91
C GLU A 75 -34.96 19.70 27.67
N GLY A 76 -33.97 19.22 28.44
CA GLY A 76 -34.10 18.07 29.34
C GLY A 76 -33.73 16.69 28.76
N ILE A 77 -33.56 15.71 29.66
CA ILE A 77 -33.11 14.33 29.35
C ILE A 77 -34.10 13.57 28.46
N SER A 78 -35.39 13.93 28.44
CA SER A 78 -36.41 13.27 27.60
C SER A 78 -36.31 13.65 26.12
N GLU A 79 -35.94 14.90 25.79
CA GLU A 79 -35.65 15.33 24.41
C GLU A 79 -34.40 14.63 23.86
N TRP A 80 -33.49 14.19 24.74
CA TRP A 80 -32.31 13.45 24.34
C TRP A 80 -32.66 12.10 23.67
N LYS A 81 -33.82 11.51 23.99
CA LYS A 81 -34.29 10.25 23.40
C LYS A 81 -35.07 10.42 22.10
N SER A 82 -35.62 11.61 21.80
CA SER A 82 -36.64 11.77 20.76
C SER A 82 -36.19 12.50 19.49
N LYS A 83 -35.13 13.31 19.55
CA LYS A 83 -34.58 14.01 18.38
C LYS A 83 -33.16 13.56 18.06
N ILE A 84 -32.95 13.11 16.84
CA ILE A 84 -31.62 12.79 16.30
C ILE A 84 -31.05 14.06 15.66
N SER A 85 -30.10 14.71 16.33
CA SER A 85 -29.41 15.88 15.81
C SER A 85 -28.18 15.49 15.00
N ILE A 86 -27.73 16.40 14.12
CA ILE A 86 -26.50 16.21 13.34
C ILE A 86 -25.28 15.94 14.22
N LEU A 87 -25.20 16.60 15.37
CA LEU A 87 -24.13 16.34 16.35
C LEU A 87 -24.13 14.89 16.86
N LYS A 88 -25.30 14.31 17.14
CA LYS A 88 -25.39 12.90 17.60
C LYS A 88 -24.96 11.93 16.51
N VAL A 89 -25.35 12.18 15.26
CA VAL A 89 -24.98 11.32 14.14
C VAL A 89 -23.48 11.41 13.85
N VAL A 90 -22.90 12.62 13.89
CA VAL A 90 -21.45 12.81 13.71
C VAL A 90 -20.66 12.16 14.85
N ILE A 91 -21.06 12.35 16.12
CA ILE A 91 -20.41 11.68 17.26
C ILE A 91 -20.53 10.17 17.17
N PHE A 92 -21.72 9.67 16.78
CA PHE A 92 -21.94 8.23 16.60
C PHE A 92 -21.07 7.66 15.48
N ALA A 93 -21.01 8.33 14.32
CA ALA A 93 -20.14 7.92 13.22
C ALA A 93 -18.66 7.95 13.62
N ALA A 94 -18.21 8.99 14.33
CA ALA A 94 -16.85 9.07 14.85
C ALA A 94 -16.52 7.98 15.89
N ALA A 95 -17.49 7.61 16.73
CA ALA A 95 -17.34 6.50 17.68
C ALA A 95 -17.27 5.14 16.96
N ILE A 96 -18.05 4.95 15.90
CA ILE A 96 -17.96 3.74 15.06
C ILE A 96 -16.60 3.68 14.37
N PHE A 97 -16.07 4.81 13.92
CA PHE A 97 -14.74 4.90 13.34
C PHE A 97 -13.63 4.43 14.29
N SER A 98 -13.66 4.85 15.56
CA SER A 98 -12.70 4.35 16.54
C SER A 98 -12.87 2.85 16.84
N ILE A 99 -14.08 2.33 16.69
CA ILE A 99 -14.39 0.90 16.81
C ILE A 99 -13.81 0.07 15.66
N HIS A 100 -13.75 0.60 14.44
CA HIS A 100 -13.05 -0.05 13.32
C HIS A 100 -11.57 -0.28 13.66
N THR A 101 -10.89 0.78 14.12
CA THR A 101 -9.50 0.67 14.59
C THR A 101 -9.35 -0.30 15.76
N PHE A 102 -10.30 -0.31 16.70
CA PHE A 102 -10.29 -1.25 17.82
C PHE A 102 -10.49 -2.70 17.37
N TYR A 103 -11.39 -2.93 16.41
CA TYR A 103 -11.61 -4.24 15.80
C TYR A 103 -10.34 -4.76 15.13
N LYS A 104 -9.65 -3.90 14.35
CA LYS A 104 -8.38 -4.24 13.71
C LYS A 104 -7.34 -4.72 14.72
N MET A 105 -7.18 -3.97 15.82
CA MET A 105 -6.29 -4.35 16.92
C MET A 105 -6.68 -5.69 17.55
N LEU A 106 -7.98 -5.90 17.83
CA LEU A 106 -8.49 -7.13 18.43
C LEU A 106 -8.21 -8.36 17.56
N VAL A 107 -8.46 -8.27 16.25
CA VAL A 107 -8.18 -9.35 15.31
C VAL A 107 -6.68 -9.63 15.24
N GLY A 108 -5.82 -8.59 15.19
CA GLY A 108 -4.38 -8.78 15.18
C GLY A 108 -3.87 -9.53 16.41
N ILE A 109 -4.29 -9.10 17.61
CA ILE A 109 -3.86 -9.72 18.87
C ILE A 109 -4.47 -11.11 19.06
N ALA A 110 -5.81 -11.21 19.00
CA ALA A 110 -6.51 -12.45 19.30
C ALA A 110 -6.32 -13.49 18.17
N GLY A 111 -6.32 -13.04 16.91
CA GLY A 111 -6.01 -13.88 15.76
C GLY A 111 -4.60 -14.44 15.84
N GLY A 112 -3.60 -13.62 16.18
CA GLY A 112 -2.22 -14.08 16.35
C GLY A 112 -2.09 -15.11 17.48
N PHE A 113 -2.84 -14.93 18.57
CA PHE A 113 -2.86 -15.88 19.69
C PHE A 113 -3.47 -17.24 19.34
N ILE A 114 -4.54 -17.27 18.54
CA ILE A 114 -5.24 -18.53 18.17
C ILE A 114 -4.76 -19.12 16.83
N GLY A 115 -3.83 -18.47 16.14
CA GLY A 115 -3.32 -18.88 14.82
C GLY A 115 -4.33 -18.70 13.69
N ALA A 116 -5.15 -17.64 13.73
CA ALA A 116 -6.12 -17.31 12.69
C ALA A 116 -5.49 -16.45 11.57
N ASP A 117 -4.40 -16.94 10.97
CA ASP A 117 -3.59 -16.18 10.00
C ASP A 117 -4.41 -15.74 8.77
N ALA A 118 -5.36 -16.55 8.34
CA ALA A 118 -6.25 -16.22 7.23
C ALA A 118 -7.16 -15.02 7.52
N SER A 119 -7.68 -14.91 8.75
CA SER A 119 -8.45 -13.74 9.19
C SER A 119 -7.61 -12.48 9.31
N ILE A 120 -6.37 -12.59 9.81
CA ILE A 120 -5.46 -11.44 9.91
C ILE A 120 -5.17 -10.88 8.51
N ARG A 121 -4.87 -11.74 7.54
CA ARG A 121 -4.64 -11.31 6.15
C ARG A 121 -5.88 -10.74 5.47
N THR A 122 -7.04 -11.35 5.74
CA THR A 122 -8.30 -10.84 5.20
C THR A 122 -8.57 -9.44 5.70
N LEU A 123 -8.24 -9.17 6.97
CA LEU A 123 -8.31 -7.85 7.56
C LEU A 123 -7.26 -6.87 7.00
N GLU A 124 -6.04 -7.32 6.72
CA GLU A 124 -4.99 -6.49 6.11
C GLU A 124 -5.39 -6.03 4.70
N CYS A 125 -6.03 -6.91 3.92
CA CYS A 125 -6.43 -6.64 2.55
C CYS A 125 -7.75 -5.87 2.44
N LEU A 126 -8.80 -6.32 3.13
CA LEU A 126 -10.14 -5.72 3.01
C LEU A 126 -10.38 -4.55 3.98
N GLY A 127 -9.48 -4.35 4.94
CA GLY A 127 -9.66 -3.41 6.05
C GLY A 127 -10.76 -3.84 7.03
N SER A 128 -11.08 -2.95 7.98
CA SER A 128 -12.00 -3.27 9.09
C SER A 128 -13.39 -2.64 8.96
N TYR A 129 -13.70 -2.04 7.81
CA TYR A 129 -14.83 -1.12 7.55
C TYR A 129 -16.21 -1.70 7.78
N ILE A 130 -16.35 -3.02 7.69
CA ILE A 130 -17.57 -3.74 8.03
C ILE A 130 -17.15 -4.91 8.91
N ASN A 131 -17.58 -4.86 10.17
CA ASN A 131 -17.21 -5.86 11.16
C ASN A 131 -18.36 -6.17 12.13
N PRO A 132 -18.32 -7.30 12.85
CA PRO A 132 -19.38 -7.70 13.77
C PRO A 132 -19.71 -6.68 14.87
N ILE A 133 -18.72 -5.90 15.35
CA ILE A 133 -18.97 -4.89 16.39
C ILE A 133 -19.84 -3.76 15.83
N ALA A 134 -19.50 -3.25 14.65
CA ALA A 134 -20.29 -2.22 13.96
C ALA A 134 -21.70 -2.74 13.60
N ILE A 135 -21.82 -3.99 13.17
CA ILE A 135 -23.12 -4.64 12.91
C ILE A 135 -23.98 -4.69 14.18
N MET A 136 -23.42 -5.12 15.31
CA MET A 136 -24.15 -5.17 16.59
C MET A 136 -24.60 -3.78 17.03
N ILE A 137 -23.73 -2.77 16.94
CA ILE A 137 -24.06 -1.40 17.35
C ILE A 137 -25.16 -0.83 16.45
N TYR A 138 -25.08 -1.07 15.14
CA TYR A 138 -26.12 -0.67 14.20
C TYR A 138 -27.45 -1.37 14.50
N ALA A 139 -27.44 -2.69 14.74
CA ALA A 139 -28.61 -3.48 15.14
C ALA A 139 -29.28 -2.94 16.42
N PHE A 140 -28.45 -2.57 17.41
CA PHE A 140 -28.91 -1.96 18.65
C PHE A 140 -29.50 -0.57 18.42
N ALA A 141 -28.84 0.27 17.63
CA ALA A 141 -29.30 1.62 17.30
C ALA A 141 -30.66 1.58 16.59
N ILE A 142 -30.83 0.74 15.56
CA ILE A 142 -32.10 0.66 14.83
C ILE A 142 -33.25 0.08 15.67
N SER A 143 -32.93 -0.64 16.74
CA SER A 143 -33.90 -1.26 17.65
C SER A 143 -34.19 -0.43 18.90
N THR A 144 -33.43 0.62 19.18
CA THR A 144 -33.60 1.45 20.38
C THR A 144 -33.94 2.91 20.08
N LEU A 145 -33.50 3.41 18.92
CA LEU A 145 -33.78 4.78 18.48
C LEU A 145 -35.14 4.86 17.77
N THR A 146 -35.85 5.96 18.03
CA THR A 146 -37.09 6.29 17.33
C THR A 146 -36.81 7.25 16.18
N PHE A 147 -36.93 6.77 14.94
CA PHE A 147 -36.73 7.59 13.74
C PHE A 147 -38.05 8.22 13.26
N ARG A 148 -38.06 9.54 13.03
CA ARG A 148 -39.25 10.26 12.55
C ARG A 148 -39.65 9.85 11.14
N ARG A 149 -38.67 9.64 10.24
CA ARG A 149 -38.87 9.16 8.86
C ARG A 149 -38.79 7.63 8.76
N ARG A 150 -38.94 6.92 9.89
CA ARG A 150 -39.01 5.46 10.00
C ARG A 150 -37.82 4.79 9.28
N TRP A 151 -38.11 3.91 8.33
CA TRP A 151 -37.14 3.04 7.66
C TRP A 151 -36.07 3.83 6.89
N PHE A 152 -36.40 4.98 6.31
CA PHE A 152 -35.48 5.76 5.48
C PHE A 152 -34.32 6.34 6.29
N GLN A 153 -34.59 6.82 7.51
CA GLN A 153 -33.55 7.33 8.40
C GLN A 153 -32.66 6.20 8.93
N ALA A 154 -33.23 5.04 9.24
CA ALA A 154 -32.45 3.86 9.63
C ALA A 154 -31.53 3.39 8.48
N PHE A 155 -32.04 3.40 7.25
CA PHE A 155 -31.24 3.14 6.04
C PHE A 155 -30.09 4.13 5.88
N MET A 156 -30.36 5.43 6.00
CA MET A 156 -29.34 6.48 5.88
C MET A 156 -28.29 6.41 6.99
N LEU A 157 -28.69 6.03 8.21
CA LEU A 157 -27.74 5.75 9.29
C LEU A 157 -26.83 4.56 8.94
N GLY A 158 -27.37 3.51 8.32
CA GLY A 158 -26.57 2.37 7.86
C GLY A 158 -25.55 2.77 6.80
N LEU A 159 -25.95 3.58 5.81
CA LEU A 159 -25.02 4.10 4.82
C LEU A 159 -23.92 4.97 5.45
N ALA A 160 -24.27 5.84 6.40
CA ALA A 160 -23.30 6.66 7.10
C ALA A 160 -22.28 5.82 7.91
N VAL A 161 -22.70 4.66 8.41
CA VAL A 161 -21.84 3.76 9.19
C VAL A 161 -20.94 2.90 8.31
N PHE A 162 -21.45 2.31 7.24
CA PHE A 162 -20.71 1.28 6.48
C PHE A 162 -20.20 1.77 5.11
N LEU A 163 -20.96 2.64 4.42
CA LEU A 163 -20.56 3.11 3.09
C LEU A 163 -19.50 4.21 3.19
N THR A 164 -19.63 5.10 4.18
CA THR A 164 -18.70 6.22 4.35
C THR A 164 -17.26 5.77 4.59
N PRO A 165 -16.95 4.89 5.55
CA PRO A 165 -15.57 4.41 5.73
C PRO A 165 -15.04 3.73 4.48
N SER A 166 -15.84 2.84 3.88
CA SER A 166 -15.48 2.12 2.65
C SER A 166 -15.13 3.05 1.49
N ALA A 167 -15.91 4.12 1.28
CA ALA A 167 -15.70 5.08 0.18
C ALA A 167 -14.54 6.05 0.42
N MET A 168 -14.11 6.23 1.68
CA MET A 168 -12.97 7.08 2.03
C MET A 168 -11.63 6.33 1.97
N SER A 169 -11.64 5.01 2.07
CA SER A 169 -10.41 4.21 2.12
C SER A 169 -9.87 3.84 0.76
N PHE A 170 -10.73 3.77 -0.25
CA PHE A 170 -10.33 3.35 -1.59
C PHE A 170 -10.79 4.32 -2.68
N TYR A 171 -9.92 4.63 -3.64
CA TYR A 171 -10.27 5.37 -4.85
C TYR A 171 -10.26 4.43 -6.05
N GLY A 172 -11.44 4.08 -6.56
CA GLY A 172 -11.58 3.17 -7.70
C GLY A 172 -12.96 2.50 -7.80
N PHE A 173 -13.21 1.90 -8.97
CA PHE A 173 -14.40 1.10 -9.27
C PHE A 173 -14.02 -0.32 -9.70
N THR A 174 -13.05 -0.95 -9.03
CA THR A 174 -12.78 -2.39 -9.26
C THR A 174 -13.94 -3.24 -8.72
N ASN A 175 -13.98 -4.52 -9.08
CA ASN A 175 -15.02 -5.43 -8.61
C ASN A 175 -15.02 -5.56 -7.08
N GLU A 176 -13.85 -5.50 -6.45
CA GLU A 176 -13.66 -5.45 -5.01
C GLU A 176 -14.41 -4.26 -4.38
N HIS A 177 -14.14 -3.04 -4.85
CA HIS A 177 -14.81 -1.83 -4.38
C HIS A 177 -16.33 -1.88 -4.56
N ILE A 178 -16.78 -2.33 -5.73
CA ILE A 178 -18.21 -2.48 -6.02
C ILE A 178 -18.85 -3.46 -5.03
N SER A 179 -18.17 -4.58 -4.72
CA SER A 179 -18.67 -5.57 -3.77
C SER A 179 -18.71 -5.03 -2.33
N LEU A 180 -17.74 -4.20 -1.93
CA LEU A 180 -17.71 -3.54 -0.64
C LEU A 180 -18.86 -2.53 -0.50
N TYR A 181 -19.07 -1.68 -1.51
CA TYR A 181 -20.20 -0.74 -1.55
C TYR A 181 -21.55 -1.45 -1.59
N ALA A 182 -21.65 -2.56 -2.33
CA ALA A 182 -22.85 -3.39 -2.35
C ALA A 182 -23.12 -4.02 -0.98
N THR A 183 -22.08 -4.43 -0.25
CA THR A 183 -22.20 -4.95 1.12
C THR A 183 -22.74 -3.89 2.07
N ALA A 184 -22.15 -2.68 2.07
CA ALA A 184 -22.63 -1.56 2.87
C ALA A 184 -24.10 -1.21 2.56
N GLY A 185 -24.45 -1.18 1.28
CA GLY A 185 -25.83 -0.96 0.83
C GLY A 185 -26.80 -2.04 1.28
N ALA A 186 -26.41 -3.32 1.18
CA ALA A 186 -27.23 -4.45 1.60
C ALA A 186 -27.54 -4.41 3.11
N VAL A 187 -26.51 -4.19 3.94
CA VAL A 187 -26.64 -4.05 5.39
C VAL A 187 -27.56 -2.88 5.74
N ALA A 188 -27.40 -1.72 5.07
CA ALA A 188 -28.24 -0.55 5.30
C ALA A 188 -29.72 -0.77 4.91
N ILE A 189 -29.98 -1.41 3.77
CA ILE A 189 -31.34 -1.72 3.31
C ILE A 189 -32.03 -2.64 4.30
N VAL A 190 -31.35 -3.72 4.71
CA VAL A 190 -31.89 -4.68 5.66
C VAL A 190 -32.11 -4.02 7.02
N GLY A 191 -31.22 -3.15 7.48
CA GLY A 191 -31.42 -2.35 8.70
C GLY A 191 -32.66 -1.46 8.64
N GLY A 192 -32.92 -0.80 7.50
CA GLY A 192 -34.16 -0.05 7.28
C GLY A 192 -35.42 -0.92 7.38
N ILE A 193 -35.40 -2.10 6.76
CA ILE A 193 -36.51 -3.08 6.83
C ILE A 193 -36.71 -3.59 8.26
N LEU A 194 -35.62 -3.92 8.96
CA LEU A 194 -35.66 -4.39 10.34
C LEU A 194 -36.20 -3.32 11.29
N HIS A 195 -35.85 -2.05 11.10
CA HIS A 195 -36.45 -0.96 11.85
C HIS A 195 -37.97 -0.86 11.62
N ALA A 196 -38.41 -1.02 10.36
CA ALA A 196 -39.83 -1.05 10.05
C ALA A 196 -40.53 -2.22 10.79
N LEU A 197 -39.94 -3.42 10.81
CA LEU A 197 -40.46 -4.58 11.54
C LEU A 197 -40.43 -4.40 13.06
N PHE A 198 -39.40 -3.74 13.59
CA PHE A 198 -39.30 -3.37 15.01
C PHE A 198 -40.47 -2.47 15.44
N MET A 199 -40.84 -1.48 14.62
CA MET A 199 -42.00 -0.61 14.88
C MET A 199 -43.32 -1.38 15.01
N TYR A 200 -43.41 -2.58 14.41
CA TYR A 200 -44.55 -3.49 14.57
C TYR A 200 -44.40 -4.48 15.74
N LYS A 201 -43.45 -4.27 16.66
CA LYS A 201 -43.07 -5.15 17.79
C LYS A 201 -42.69 -6.59 17.38
N LYS A 202 -42.16 -6.76 16.17
CA LYS A 202 -41.79 -8.08 15.62
C LYS A 202 -40.30 -8.41 15.69
N CYS A 203 -39.46 -7.46 16.05
CA CYS A 203 -38.01 -7.61 16.06
C CYS A 203 -37.44 -7.14 17.39
N THR A 204 -36.41 -7.81 17.90
CA THR A 204 -35.61 -7.38 19.07
C THR A 204 -34.19 -7.06 18.61
N PRO A 205 -33.38 -6.30 19.38
CA PRO A 205 -31.99 -6.02 19.02
C PRO A 205 -31.19 -7.29 18.72
N PHE A 206 -31.45 -8.35 19.49
CA PHE A 206 -30.87 -9.68 19.32
C PHE A 206 -31.20 -10.30 17.95
N VAL A 207 -32.48 -10.30 17.54
CA VAL A 207 -32.90 -10.83 16.24
C VAL A 207 -32.36 -9.96 15.09
N ALA A 208 -32.36 -8.63 15.27
CA ALA A 208 -31.83 -7.71 14.27
C ALA A 208 -30.33 -7.95 14.02
N CYS A 209 -29.55 -8.15 15.09
CA CYS A 209 -28.12 -8.46 15.00
C CYS A 209 -27.87 -9.73 14.18
N PHE A 210 -28.54 -10.83 14.54
CA PHE A 210 -28.38 -12.10 13.82
C PHE A 210 -28.73 -12.00 12.33
N VAL A 211 -29.81 -11.28 11.98
CA VAL A 211 -30.19 -11.09 10.57
C VAL A 211 -29.15 -10.25 9.82
N LEU A 212 -28.62 -9.19 10.44
CA LEU A 212 -27.58 -8.37 9.84
C LEU A 212 -26.25 -9.13 9.72
N ASP A 213 -25.90 -9.99 10.69
CA ASP A 213 -24.72 -10.87 10.63
C ASP A 213 -24.82 -11.82 9.43
N ILE A 214 -25.98 -12.42 9.17
CA ILE A 214 -26.18 -13.27 7.98
C ILE A 214 -25.91 -12.50 6.69
N VAL A 215 -26.46 -11.28 6.58
CA VAL A 215 -26.25 -10.42 5.40
C VAL A 215 -24.77 -10.08 5.27
N PHE A 216 -24.13 -9.71 6.38
CA PHE A 216 -22.71 -9.41 6.43
C PHE A 216 -21.85 -10.58 5.93
N PHE A 217 -22.03 -11.79 6.47
CA PHE A 217 -21.26 -12.96 6.05
C PHE A 217 -21.48 -13.30 4.57
N ILE A 218 -22.73 -13.33 4.11
CA ILE A 218 -23.04 -13.62 2.69
C ILE A 218 -22.39 -12.59 1.78
N SER A 219 -22.49 -11.31 2.13
CA SER A 219 -21.91 -10.24 1.33
C SER A 219 -20.39 -10.25 1.36
N LYS A 220 -19.77 -10.52 2.51
CA LYS A 220 -18.32 -10.56 2.67
C LYS A 220 -17.66 -11.72 1.92
N TYR A 221 -18.37 -12.83 1.70
CA TYR A 221 -17.92 -13.87 0.74
C TYR A 221 -17.62 -13.27 -0.64
N PHE A 222 -18.47 -12.39 -1.16
CA PHE A 222 -18.24 -11.75 -2.46
C PHE A 222 -17.09 -10.76 -2.41
N VAL A 223 -16.93 -10.03 -1.30
CA VAL A 223 -15.79 -9.13 -1.10
C VAL A 223 -14.48 -9.89 -1.15
N ILE A 224 -14.36 -10.99 -0.40
CA ILE A 224 -13.17 -11.85 -0.41
C ILE A 224 -12.96 -12.49 -1.79
N TYR A 225 -14.04 -12.89 -2.46
CA TYR A 225 -13.97 -13.54 -3.76
C TYR A 225 -13.46 -12.61 -4.87
N TYR A 226 -13.84 -11.34 -4.84
CA TYR A 226 -13.41 -10.32 -5.82
C TYR A 226 -12.18 -9.54 -5.36
N SER A 227 -11.54 -9.90 -4.25
CA SER A 227 -10.33 -9.24 -3.78
C SER A 227 -9.19 -9.47 -4.78
N ASP A 228 -8.76 -8.38 -5.41
CA ASP A 228 -7.77 -8.39 -6.49
C ASP A 228 -6.35 -8.30 -5.93
N GLU A 229 -6.16 -7.67 -4.76
CA GLU A 229 -4.86 -7.55 -4.08
C GLU A 229 -4.36 -8.90 -3.54
N VAL A 230 -5.26 -9.69 -2.92
CA VAL A 230 -4.91 -11.00 -2.36
C VAL A 230 -6.00 -11.99 -2.74
N LYS A 231 -5.69 -12.94 -3.64
CA LYS A 231 -6.62 -14.03 -4.00
C LYS A 231 -6.75 -15.02 -2.83
N LEU A 232 -7.53 -14.66 -1.82
CA LEU A 232 -7.73 -15.47 -0.61
C LEU A 232 -8.48 -16.77 -0.92
N ILE A 233 -9.46 -16.71 -1.82
CA ILE A 233 -10.22 -17.87 -2.29
C ILE A 233 -9.66 -18.33 -3.65
N THR A 234 -8.91 -19.42 -3.64
CA THR A 234 -8.18 -19.96 -4.81
C THR A 234 -8.53 -21.40 -5.16
N ALA A 235 -9.23 -22.10 -4.28
CA ALA A 235 -9.60 -23.50 -4.52
C ALA A 235 -10.47 -23.66 -5.78
N THR A 236 -10.20 -24.70 -6.55
CA THR A 236 -10.95 -25.01 -7.78
C THR A 236 -12.29 -25.68 -7.48
N ASP A 237 -12.36 -26.47 -6.41
CA ASP A 237 -13.56 -27.16 -5.97
C ASP A 237 -14.38 -26.31 -4.96
N MET A 238 -15.70 -26.53 -4.93
CA MET A 238 -16.60 -25.78 -4.05
C MET A 238 -16.24 -25.95 -2.56
N LEU A 239 -15.87 -27.15 -2.13
CA LEU A 239 -15.59 -27.43 -0.72
C LEU A 239 -14.33 -26.70 -0.25
N GLY A 240 -13.27 -26.69 -1.06
CA GLY A 240 -12.06 -25.92 -0.81
C GLY A 240 -12.35 -24.42 -0.70
N ARG A 241 -13.21 -23.86 -1.57
CA ARG A 241 -13.58 -22.43 -1.50
C ARG A 241 -14.32 -22.11 -0.21
N VAL A 242 -15.23 -22.98 0.21
CA VAL A 242 -15.97 -22.83 1.48
C VAL A 242 -15.01 -22.91 2.67
N LYS A 243 -14.04 -23.83 2.66
CA LYS A 243 -13.04 -23.93 3.72
C LYS A 243 -12.17 -22.67 3.81
N GLN A 244 -11.67 -22.18 2.69
CA GLN A 244 -10.87 -20.95 2.63
C GLN A 244 -11.67 -19.74 3.11
N TYR A 245 -12.91 -19.58 2.64
CA TYR A 245 -13.81 -18.52 3.11
C TYR A 245 -14.03 -18.59 4.63
N ILE A 246 -14.40 -19.76 5.15
CA ILE A 246 -14.64 -19.94 6.58
C ILE A 246 -13.36 -19.69 7.41
N ALA A 247 -12.18 -20.02 6.88
CA ALA A 247 -10.90 -19.69 7.50
C ALA A 247 -10.65 -18.18 7.54
N CYS A 248 -10.95 -17.46 6.45
CA CYS A 248 -10.85 -16.00 6.38
C CYS A 248 -11.78 -15.31 7.38
N GLU A 249 -12.99 -15.83 7.57
CA GLU A 249 -13.99 -15.29 8.51
C GLU A 249 -13.87 -15.82 9.95
N GLN A 250 -12.81 -16.57 10.30
CA GLN A 250 -12.72 -17.22 11.61
C GLN A 250 -12.91 -16.24 12.77
N MET A 251 -12.21 -15.11 12.74
CA MET A 251 -12.31 -14.09 13.79
C MET A 251 -13.68 -13.39 13.80
N ASP A 252 -14.26 -13.13 12.63
CA ASP A 252 -15.60 -12.53 12.53
C ASP A 252 -16.66 -13.45 13.12
N PHE A 253 -16.61 -14.77 12.85
CA PHE A 253 -17.52 -15.74 13.47
C PHE A 253 -17.37 -15.81 14.99
N ILE A 254 -16.14 -15.73 15.51
CA ILE A 254 -15.89 -15.73 16.96
C ILE A 254 -16.49 -14.48 17.60
N PHE A 255 -16.20 -13.30 17.04
CA PHE A 255 -16.70 -12.04 17.59
C PHE A 255 -18.21 -11.92 17.44
N ALA A 256 -18.79 -12.26 16.29
CA ALA A 256 -20.23 -12.28 16.10
C ALA A 256 -20.93 -13.19 17.13
N LEU A 257 -20.36 -14.38 17.41
CA LEU A 257 -20.91 -15.27 18.43
C LEU A 257 -20.88 -14.64 19.83
N ILE A 258 -19.74 -14.07 20.23
CA ILE A 258 -19.59 -13.45 21.55
C ILE A 258 -20.59 -12.30 21.70
N LEU A 259 -20.68 -11.42 20.70
CA LEU A 259 -21.59 -10.27 20.71
C LEU A 259 -23.06 -10.71 20.73
N LEU A 260 -23.41 -11.73 19.94
CA LEU A 260 -24.75 -12.28 19.92
C LEU A 260 -25.12 -12.94 21.27
N LEU A 261 -24.18 -13.60 21.95
CA LEU A 261 -24.38 -14.13 23.30
C LEU A 261 -24.58 -13.03 24.34
N VAL A 262 -23.88 -11.90 24.21
CA VAL A 262 -24.11 -10.71 25.08
C VAL A 262 -25.53 -10.18 24.88
N LEU A 263 -25.98 -10.01 23.64
CA LEU A 263 -27.36 -9.59 23.35
C LEU A 263 -28.40 -10.63 23.81
N PHE A 264 -28.09 -11.91 23.70
CA PHE A 264 -28.95 -12.99 24.19
C PHE A 264 -29.10 -12.94 25.72
N ALA A 265 -28.00 -12.75 26.45
CA ALA A 265 -28.03 -12.59 27.90
C ALA A 265 -28.82 -11.34 28.32
N TYR A 266 -28.65 -10.22 27.60
CA TYR A 266 -29.43 -9.01 27.81
C TYR A 266 -30.94 -9.23 27.56
N GLU A 267 -31.30 -9.94 26.49
CA GLU A 267 -32.68 -10.30 26.18
C GLU A 267 -33.29 -11.21 27.27
N ILE A 268 -32.52 -12.18 27.78
CA ILE A 268 -32.97 -13.02 28.91
C ILE A 268 -33.21 -12.16 30.16
N ALA A 269 -32.30 -11.23 30.46
CA ALA A 269 -32.40 -10.39 31.64
C ALA A 269 -33.58 -9.40 31.59
N THR A 270 -34.00 -9.00 30.38
CA THR A 270 -35.04 -7.98 30.17
C THR A 270 -36.41 -8.55 29.80
N SER A 271 -36.49 -9.80 29.33
CA SER A 271 -37.75 -10.40 28.90
C SER A 271 -38.52 -11.08 30.04
N GLU A 272 -39.80 -10.70 30.23
CA GLU A 272 -40.68 -11.27 31.26
C GLU A 272 -41.32 -12.62 30.84
N THR A 273 -41.25 -13.06 29.57
CA THR A 273 -41.92 -14.28 29.10
C THR A 273 -41.20 -15.11 27.99
N ALA A 274 -40.96 -16.39 28.32
CA ALA A 274 -41.08 -17.65 27.56
C ALA A 274 -40.72 -17.82 26.05
N LYS A 275 -40.25 -16.83 25.28
CA LYS A 275 -39.78 -17.06 23.90
C LYS A 275 -38.34 -17.60 23.79
N ILE A 276 -37.67 -17.78 24.94
CA ILE A 276 -36.28 -18.21 25.06
C ILE A 276 -35.98 -19.47 24.23
N LYS A 277 -36.88 -20.46 24.22
CA LYS A 277 -36.66 -21.74 23.51
C LYS A 277 -36.44 -21.58 22.00
N ILE A 278 -37.11 -20.63 21.34
CA ILE A 278 -36.95 -20.39 19.90
C ILE A 278 -35.69 -19.57 19.63
N TYR A 279 -35.39 -18.61 20.50
CA TYR A 279 -34.25 -17.71 20.32
C TYR A 279 -32.89 -18.36 20.58
N VAL A 280 -32.82 -19.38 21.42
CA VAL A 280 -31.60 -20.19 21.64
C VAL A 280 -31.06 -20.80 20.35
N VAL A 281 -31.90 -21.03 19.33
CA VAL A 281 -31.46 -21.60 18.05
C VAL A 281 -30.48 -20.67 17.33
N LEU A 282 -30.63 -19.34 17.43
CA LEU A 282 -29.78 -18.38 16.71
C LEU A 282 -28.29 -18.46 17.13
N PRO A 283 -27.93 -18.38 18.43
CA PRO A 283 -26.54 -18.54 18.86
C PRO A 283 -26.03 -19.96 18.68
N ILE A 284 -26.89 -20.99 18.69
CA ILE A 284 -26.46 -22.36 18.35
C ILE A 284 -26.01 -22.43 16.89
N VAL A 285 -26.78 -21.85 15.97
CA VAL A 285 -26.40 -21.81 14.54
C VAL A 285 -25.05 -21.11 14.38
N LEU A 286 -24.88 -19.96 15.02
CA LEU A 286 -23.62 -19.22 14.94
C LEU A 286 -22.46 -19.98 15.62
N ALA A 287 -22.70 -20.67 16.74
CA ALA A 287 -21.70 -21.48 17.43
C ALA A 287 -21.24 -22.67 16.57
N ILE A 288 -22.13 -23.29 15.81
CA ILE A 288 -21.76 -24.34 14.85
C ILE A 288 -20.83 -23.77 13.77
N LEU A 289 -21.14 -22.58 13.23
CA LEU A 289 -20.28 -21.91 12.26
C LEU A 289 -18.92 -21.54 12.85
N THR A 290 -18.86 -21.06 14.09
CA THR A 290 -17.61 -20.77 14.80
C THR A 290 -16.77 -22.03 15.04
N VAL A 291 -17.39 -23.16 15.38
CA VAL A 291 -16.65 -24.43 15.52
C VAL A 291 -16.09 -24.87 14.17
N LEU A 292 -16.88 -24.77 13.10
CA LEU A 292 -16.39 -25.04 11.74
C LEU A 292 -15.26 -24.11 11.35
N SER A 293 -15.30 -22.83 11.75
CA SER A 293 -14.24 -21.87 11.46
C SER A 293 -12.95 -22.14 12.19
N ILE A 294 -13.00 -22.65 13.42
CA ILE A 294 -11.79 -23.09 14.14
C ILE A 294 -11.20 -24.34 13.47
N ILE A 295 -12.03 -25.27 12.99
CA ILE A 295 -11.58 -26.49 12.31
C ILE A 295 -10.93 -26.14 10.97
N PHE A 296 -11.56 -25.26 10.19
CA PHE A 296 -11.05 -24.85 8.88
C PHE A 296 -10.04 -23.71 8.94
N GLY A 297 -9.84 -23.04 10.08
CA GLY A 297 -8.86 -21.96 10.24
C GLY A 297 -7.42 -22.37 9.89
N LYS A 298 -7.12 -23.67 9.99
CA LYS A 298 -5.83 -24.26 9.61
C LYS A 298 -5.71 -24.60 8.11
N THR A 299 -6.66 -24.19 7.28
CA THR A 299 -6.60 -24.48 5.85
C THR A 299 -5.46 -23.67 5.23
N GLU A 300 -4.53 -24.35 4.53
CA GLU A 300 -3.45 -23.68 3.83
C GLU A 300 -4.01 -22.71 2.77
N LEU A 301 -3.65 -21.43 2.90
CA LEU A 301 -3.83 -20.46 1.83
C LEU A 301 -2.75 -20.72 0.78
N LYS A 302 -3.11 -20.71 -0.50
CA LYS A 302 -2.21 -21.03 -1.63
C LYS A 302 -0.88 -20.25 -1.59
N TYR A 303 -0.89 -19.02 -1.10
CA TYR A 303 0.30 -18.19 -0.97
C TYR A 303 1.32 -18.73 0.05
N GLN A 304 0.93 -19.55 1.02
CA GLN A 304 1.86 -20.09 2.01
C GLN A 304 2.89 -21.04 1.34
N PRO A 305 2.50 -22.05 0.54
CA PRO A 305 3.43 -22.84 -0.26
C PRO A 305 4.29 -22.01 -1.22
N ASP A 306 3.69 -21.06 -1.95
CA ASP A 306 4.41 -20.23 -2.93
C ASP A 306 5.43 -19.31 -2.23
N TYR A 307 5.10 -18.82 -1.02
CA TYR A 307 6.00 -18.06 -0.16
C TYR A 307 7.14 -18.91 0.40
N GLU A 308 6.85 -20.12 0.89
CA GLU A 308 7.90 -21.04 1.36
C GLU A 308 8.86 -21.40 0.23
N GLN A 309 8.35 -21.54 -1.00
CA GLN A 309 9.19 -21.70 -2.18
C GLN A 309 10.06 -20.46 -2.45
N ALA A 310 9.50 -19.24 -2.36
CA ALA A 310 10.26 -18.01 -2.53
C ALA A 310 11.36 -17.85 -1.47
N VAL A 311 11.08 -18.17 -0.20
CA VAL A 311 12.06 -18.21 0.89
C VAL A 311 13.14 -19.26 0.61
N SER A 312 12.77 -20.45 0.14
CA SER A 312 13.74 -21.47 -0.26
C SER A 312 14.68 -21.00 -1.38
N LEU A 313 14.17 -20.26 -2.38
CA LEU A 313 15.01 -19.66 -3.43
C LEU A 313 15.99 -18.63 -2.85
N TRP A 314 15.53 -17.81 -1.90
CA TRP A 314 16.37 -16.85 -1.18
C TRP A 314 17.48 -17.54 -0.36
N GLU A 315 17.14 -18.56 0.42
CA GLU A 315 18.09 -19.33 1.23
C GLU A 315 19.14 -20.06 0.36
N ASN A 316 18.78 -20.42 -0.86
CA ASN A 316 19.68 -21.00 -1.85
C ASN A 316 20.47 -19.94 -2.66
N ASN A 317 20.42 -18.67 -2.26
CA ASN A 317 21.08 -17.53 -2.92
C ASN A 317 20.66 -17.28 -4.38
N ASN A 318 19.50 -17.81 -4.81
CA ASN A 318 18.95 -17.54 -6.14
C ASN A 318 18.10 -16.26 -6.09
N TYR A 319 18.76 -15.12 -5.90
CA TYR A 319 18.11 -13.86 -5.57
C TYR A 319 17.20 -13.31 -6.68
N GLU A 320 17.51 -13.53 -7.96
CA GLU A 320 16.62 -13.10 -9.04
C GLU A 320 15.32 -13.89 -9.09
N ALA A 321 15.41 -15.23 -9.00
CA ALA A 321 14.23 -16.08 -8.97
C ALA A 321 13.42 -15.85 -7.69
N ALA A 322 14.09 -15.67 -6.55
CA ALA A 322 13.47 -15.31 -5.29
C ALA A 322 12.73 -13.98 -5.40
N ARG A 323 13.36 -12.92 -5.95
CA ARG A 323 12.72 -11.62 -6.16
C ARG A 323 11.44 -11.74 -6.98
N ASN A 324 11.51 -12.44 -8.12
CA ASN A 324 10.35 -12.64 -8.99
C ASN A 324 9.24 -13.44 -8.30
N ALA A 325 9.61 -14.46 -7.52
CA ALA A 325 8.66 -15.25 -6.74
C ALA A 325 7.99 -14.39 -5.65
N PHE A 326 8.75 -13.59 -4.89
CA PHE A 326 8.21 -12.67 -3.89
C PHE A 326 7.32 -11.57 -4.52
N MET A 327 7.70 -11.02 -5.67
CA MET A 327 6.85 -10.06 -6.40
C MET A 327 5.49 -10.67 -6.79
N ALA A 328 5.47 -11.96 -7.15
CA ALA A 328 4.23 -12.66 -7.48
C ALA A 328 3.31 -12.89 -6.26
N LEU A 329 3.83 -12.75 -5.05
CA LEU A 329 3.07 -12.90 -3.80
C LEU A 329 2.38 -11.61 -3.35
N ASN A 330 2.63 -10.48 -4.03
CA ASN A 330 1.94 -9.20 -3.85
C ASN A 330 1.77 -8.77 -2.38
N GLY A 331 2.87 -8.56 -1.67
CA GLY A 331 2.86 -8.12 -0.27
C GLY A 331 2.54 -9.20 0.77
N TYR A 332 2.43 -10.49 0.39
CA TYR A 332 2.20 -11.56 1.35
C TYR A 332 3.34 -11.70 2.37
N LYS A 333 3.05 -11.57 3.68
CA LYS A 333 4.06 -11.58 4.76
C LYS A 333 5.09 -10.45 4.55
N ASP A 334 6.36 -10.75 4.72
CA ASP A 334 7.52 -9.88 4.52
C ASP A 334 8.06 -9.98 3.08
N SER A 335 7.23 -10.34 2.10
CA SER A 335 7.65 -10.45 0.68
C SER A 335 8.26 -9.14 0.17
N ASP A 336 7.72 -7.98 0.54
CA ASP A 336 8.26 -6.69 0.11
C ASP A 336 9.64 -6.41 0.73
N GLU A 337 9.84 -6.78 2.00
CA GLU A 337 11.15 -6.72 2.66
C GLU A 337 12.16 -7.65 1.97
N TYR A 338 11.73 -8.87 1.61
CA TYR A 338 12.56 -9.80 0.84
C TYR A 338 12.86 -9.30 -0.56
N ILE A 339 11.94 -8.60 -1.25
CA ILE A 339 12.20 -7.99 -2.56
C ILE A 339 13.30 -6.93 -2.45
N SER A 340 13.25 -6.08 -1.44
CA SER A 340 14.31 -5.10 -1.16
C SER A 340 15.64 -5.78 -0.89
N LYS A 341 15.67 -6.81 -0.02
CA LYS A 341 16.88 -7.60 0.28
C LYS A 341 17.44 -8.31 -0.96
N CYS A 342 16.58 -8.90 -1.81
CA CYS A 342 16.99 -9.50 -3.08
C CYS A 342 17.63 -8.47 -3.99
N THR A 343 17.01 -7.30 -4.13
CA THR A 343 17.51 -6.21 -4.97
C THR A 343 18.88 -5.72 -4.48
N GLU A 344 19.05 -5.54 -3.17
CA GLU A 344 20.34 -5.19 -2.58
C GLU A 344 21.43 -6.22 -2.91
N ARG A 345 21.13 -7.53 -2.78
CA ARG A 345 22.09 -8.60 -3.09
C ARG A 345 22.41 -8.72 -4.58
N ILE A 346 21.43 -8.52 -5.45
CA ILE A 346 21.63 -8.48 -6.90
C ILE A 346 22.55 -7.31 -7.26
N ASN A 347 22.28 -6.12 -6.73
CA ASN A 347 23.09 -4.93 -6.98
C ASN A 347 24.53 -5.11 -6.47
N ALA A 348 24.70 -5.67 -5.26
CA ALA A 348 26.02 -6.01 -4.73
C ALA A 348 26.80 -6.95 -5.65
N SER A 349 26.13 -7.98 -6.21
CA SER A 349 26.77 -8.91 -7.13
C SER A 349 27.14 -8.28 -8.47
N ILE A 350 26.33 -7.36 -8.99
CA ILE A 350 26.64 -6.60 -10.22
C ILE A 350 27.83 -5.66 -9.97
N TYR A 351 27.85 -5.02 -8.79
CA TYR A 351 28.91 -4.12 -8.39
C TYR A 351 30.27 -4.84 -8.31
N GLU A 352 30.35 -6.00 -7.65
CA GLU A 352 31.57 -6.81 -7.58
C GLU A 352 32.04 -7.27 -8.97
N GLN A 353 31.12 -7.68 -9.85
CA GLN A 353 31.47 -8.01 -11.24
C GLN A 353 32.05 -6.81 -11.99
N GLY A 354 31.52 -5.60 -11.77
CA GLY A 354 32.07 -4.36 -12.32
C GLY A 354 33.50 -4.10 -11.82
N LEU A 355 33.78 -4.33 -10.54
CA LEU A 355 35.12 -4.21 -9.98
C LEU A 355 36.10 -5.24 -10.58
N ASP A 356 35.67 -6.48 -10.77
CA ASP A 356 36.48 -7.52 -11.40
C ASP A 356 36.84 -7.16 -12.85
N LEU A 357 35.91 -6.54 -13.59
CA LEU A 357 36.16 -6.05 -14.95
C LEU A 357 37.15 -4.89 -14.96
N ILE A 358 37.08 -3.96 -14.00
CA ILE A 358 38.10 -2.92 -13.81
C ILE A 358 39.48 -3.55 -13.62
N GLN A 359 39.60 -4.57 -12.75
CA GLN A 359 40.87 -5.26 -12.52
C GLN A 359 41.42 -5.96 -13.79
N GLN A 360 40.52 -6.40 -14.67
CA GLN A 360 40.86 -7.00 -15.96
C GLN A 360 41.15 -5.95 -17.05
N GLY A 361 40.90 -4.66 -16.78
CA GLY A 361 41.06 -3.56 -17.73
C GLY A 361 39.91 -3.40 -18.73
N ASP A 362 38.79 -4.10 -18.52
CA ASP A 362 37.58 -4.01 -19.34
C ASP A 362 36.63 -2.92 -18.82
N TYR A 363 37.08 -1.68 -18.96
CA TYR A 363 36.40 -0.50 -18.44
C TYR A 363 35.05 -0.23 -19.11
N GLU A 364 34.88 -0.57 -20.38
CA GLU A 364 33.63 -0.33 -21.12
C GLU A 364 32.50 -1.22 -20.58
N GLU A 365 32.79 -2.51 -20.36
CA GLU A 365 31.80 -3.43 -19.80
C GLU A 365 31.54 -3.14 -18.31
N ALA A 366 32.58 -2.71 -17.55
CA ALA A 366 32.41 -2.26 -16.18
C ALA A 366 31.44 -1.07 -16.08
N ILE A 367 31.60 -0.05 -16.95
CA ILE A 367 30.67 1.09 -17.04
C ILE A 367 29.24 0.61 -17.33
N ARG A 368 29.07 -0.37 -18.21
CA ARG A 368 27.74 -0.91 -18.53
C ARG A 368 27.08 -1.53 -17.30
N LEU A 369 27.82 -2.28 -16.48
CA LEU A 369 27.30 -2.86 -15.25
C LEU A 369 26.98 -1.80 -14.20
N PHE A 370 27.87 -0.85 -13.94
CA PHE A 370 27.62 0.22 -12.95
C PHE A 370 26.43 1.11 -13.32
N ASN A 371 26.18 1.35 -14.61
CA ASN A 371 24.99 2.09 -15.05
C ASN A 371 23.67 1.39 -14.70
N LEU A 372 23.64 0.05 -14.59
CA LEU A 372 22.45 -0.68 -14.16
C LEU A 372 22.14 -0.45 -12.67
N ILE A 373 23.11 0.05 -11.90
CA ILE A 373 23.06 0.20 -10.45
C ILE A 373 23.56 1.60 -10.02
N SER A 374 23.24 2.65 -10.79
CA SER A 374 23.74 4.02 -10.56
C SER A 374 23.51 4.54 -9.13
N ASP A 375 22.43 4.10 -8.50
CA ASP A 375 22.04 4.56 -7.15
C ASP A 375 22.63 3.67 -6.03
N TYR A 376 23.49 2.71 -6.37
CA TYR A 376 24.08 1.76 -5.43
C TYR A 376 25.55 2.08 -5.12
N SER A 377 25.86 2.25 -3.83
CA SER A 377 27.21 2.56 -3.33
C SER A 377 27.81 3.80 -4.02
N ASP A 378 28.97 3.65 -4.63
CA ASP A 378 29.81 4.62 -5.34
C ASP A 378 29.89 4.27 -6.84
N ALA A 379 28.86 3.59 -7.39
CA ALA A 379 28.84 3.17 -8.79
C ALA A 379 29.08 4.33 -9.77
N VAL A 380 28.57 5.53 -9.47
CA VAL A 380 28.83 6.74 -10.27
C VAL A 380 30.32 7.13 -10.26
N GLU A 381 30.97 7.12 -9.09
CA GLU A 381 32.40 7.41 -8.98
C GLU A 381 33.23 6.37 -9.75
N LYS A 382 32.82 5.10 -9.72
CA LYS A 382 33.46 4.03 -10.50
C LYS A 382 33.29 4.20 -12.00
N ILE A 383 32.16 4.72 -12.47
CA ILE A 383 31.96 5.08 -13.87
C ILE A 383 32.94 6.18 -14.27
N GLU A 384 33.06 7.24 -13.48
CA GLU A 384 33.99 8.35 -13.74
C GLU A 384 35.45 7.89 -13.76
N GLU A 385 35.84 7.00 -12.84
CA GLU A 385 37.15 6.36 -12.81
C GLU A 385 37.43 5.58 -14.11
N CYS A 386 36.48 4.75 -14.55
CA CYS A 386 36.59 4.00 -15.79
C CYS A 386 36.68 4.91 -17.02
N GLU A 387 35.88 5.97 -17.09
CA GLU A 387 35.88 6.94 -18.19
C GLU A 387 37.19 7.73 -18.26
N THR A 388 37.77 8.06 -17.11
CA THR A 388 39.10 8.67 -17.02
C THR A 388 40.17 7.73 -17.57
N HIS A 389 40.16 6.45 -17.15
CA HIS A 389 41.08 5.45 -17.67
C HIS A 389 40.98 5.26 -19.19
N LEU A 390 39.75 5.24 -19.73
CA LEU A 390 39.52 5.16 -21.17
C LEU A 390 40.02 6.41 -21.88
N THR A 391 39.74 7.60 -21.35
CA THR A 391 40.18 8.87 -21.93
C THR A 391 41.71 8.97 -21.96
N ASN A 392 42.38 8.55 -20.89
CA ASN A 392 43.84 8.53 -20.81
C ASN A 392 44.51 7.64 -21.87
N LYS A 393 43.79 6.68 -22.47
CA LYS A 393 44.31 5.93 -23.64
C LYS A 393 44.58 6.83 -24.85
N LEU A 394 43.98 8.01 -24.94
CA LEU A 394 44.24 8.98 -26.00
C LEU A 394 45.42 9.91 -25.67
N ALA A 395 45.82 10.00 -24.40
CA ALA A 395 46.96 10.81 -23.97
C ALA A 395 48.27 10.34 -24.63
N GLY A 396 49.16 11.27 -24.94
CA GLY A 396 50.40 11.02 -25.66
C GLY A 396 50.68 12.06 -26.75
N ILE A 397 51.72 11.79 -27.55
CA ILE A 397 52.14 12.67 -28.63
C ILE A 397 51.49 12.21 -29.94
N TRP A 398 50.85 13.15 -30.61
CA TRP A 398 50.19 12.98 -31.89
C TRP A 398 50.89 13.85 -32.92
N ASN A 399 51.38 13.24 -33.99
CA ASN A 399 52.03 13.98 -35.07
C ASN A 399 51.11 14.11 -36.26
N GLY A 400 50.97 15.34 -36.73
CA GLY A 400 50.30 15.68 -37.95
C GLY A 400 51.19 15.45 -39.18
N GLU A 401 50.58 15.06 -40.30
CA GLU A 401 51.24 14.84 -41.61
C GLU A 401 51.97 16.07 -42.18
N HIS A 402 51.73 17.25 -41.64
CA HIS A 402 52.25 18.54 -42.07
C HIS A 402 53.20 19.18 -41.05
N GLY A 403 53.62 18.40 -40.05
CA GLY A 403 54.63 18.79 -39.07
C GLY A 403 54.06 19.39 -37.79
N SER A 404 52.73 19.47 -37.66
CA SER A 404 52.06 19.87 -36.42
C SER A 404 52.25 18.78 -35.36
N VAL A 405 52.42 19.18 -34.10
CA VAL A 405 52.56 18.24 -32.98
C VAL A 405 51.55 18.61 -31.90
N LEU A 406 50.77 17.63 -31.48
CA LEU A 406 49.80 17.75 -30.40
C LEU A 406 50.19 16.81 -29.26
N THR A 407 50.47 17.36 -28.10
CA THR A 407 50.71 16.58 -26.88
C THR A 407 49.46 16.63 -26.01
N LEU A 408 48.84 15.49 -25.77
CA LEU A 408 47.68 15.35 -24.88
C LEU A 408 48.14 14.80 -23.53
N ASN A 409 47.86 15.54 -22.46
CA ASN A 409 48.18 15.13 -21.08
C ASN A 409 46.95 14.48 -20.43
N GLU A 410 47.18 13.59 -19.47
CA GLU A 410 46.13 12.87 -18.71
C GLU A 410 45.27 13.80 -17.84
N ASP A 411 45.74 15.01 -17.51
CA ASP A 411 45.01 16.00 -16.73
C ASP A 411 44.01 16.84 -17.56
N GLY A 412 43.80 16.47 -18.83
CA GLY A 412 42.94 17.20 -19.76
C GLY A 412 43.59 18.45 -20.36
N THR A 413 44.87 18.73 -20.07
CA THR A 413 45.63 19.78 -20.74
C THR A 413 46.28 19.27 -22.03
N CYS A 414 46.53 20.17 -22.97
CA CYS A 414 47.27 19.85 -24.18
C CYS A 414 48.30 20.94 -24.51
N TYR A 415 49.29 20.58 -25.32
CA TYR A 415 50.21 21.52 -25.91
C TYR A 415 50.27 21.30 -27.42
N TYR A 416 49.99 22.36 -28.18
CA TYR A 416 49.95 22.32 -29.63
C TYR A 416 51.09 23.14 -30.21
N VAL A 417 51.80 22.56 -31.19
CA VAL A 417 52.85 23.20 -31.97
C VAL A 417 52.45 23.14 -33.44
N ASP A 418 52.28 24.31 -34.06
CA ASP A 418 52.04 24.42 -35.49
C ASP A 418 53.32 24.14 -36.28
N GLY A 419 53.22 23.41 -37.39
CA GLY A 419 54.35 23.06 -38.25
C GLY A 419 55.03 24.25 -38.94
N SER A 420 54.47 25.47 -38.87
CA SER A 420 54.96 26.65 -39.59
C SER A 420 55.25 27.89 -38.75
N SER A 421 54.42 28.25 -37.75
CA SER A 421 54.80 29.17 -36.66
C SER A 421 53.66 29.34 -35.64
N GLY A 422 53.91 28.97 -34.38
CA GLY A 422 53.00 29.20 -33.26
C GLY A 422 52.93 27.99 -32.34
N GLU A 423 52.99 28.21 -31.03
CA GLU A 423 52.83 27.17 -30.01
C GLU A 423 51.96 27.71 -28.88
N GLY A 424 51.22 26.83 -28.22
CA GLY A 424 50.27 27.27 -27.20
C GLY A 424 49.76 26.12 -26.35
N SER A 425 49.49 26.44 -25.08
CA SER A 425 48.83 25.52 -24.18
C SER A 425 47.32 25.52 -24.44
N GLY A 426 46.65 24.48 -23.97
CA GLY A 426 45.23 24.29 -24.21
C GLY A 426 44.62 23.22 -23.31
N THR A 427 43.37 22.89 -23.60
CA THR A 427 42.63 21.79 -22.97
C THR A 427 41.99 20.90 -24.02
N TRP A 428 41.73 19.65 -23.64
CA TRP A 428 41.06 18.70 -24.49
C TRP A 428 40.07 17.86 -23.70
N TYR A 429 39.02 17.39 -24.37
CA TYR A 429 38.00 16.51 -23.80
C TYR A 429 37.37 15.67 -24.90
N VAL A 430 36.66 14.62 -24.51
CA VAL A 430 35.91 13.75 -25.43
C VAL A 430 34.42 13.97 -25.22
N ASP A 431 33.73 14.29 -26.30
CA ASP A 431 32.30 14.54 -26.37
C ASP A 431 31.58 13.26 -26.84
N ASP A 432 30.52 12.87 -26.14
CA ASP A 432 29.69 11.67 -26.42
C ASP A 432 30.46 10.37 -26.68
N LYS A 433 31.69 10.23 -26.15
CA LYS A 433 32.61 9.10 -26.38
C LYS A 433 33.04 8.89 -27.85
N THR A 434 32.69 9.80 -28.76
CA THR A 434 32.96 9.65 -30.20
C THR A 434 33.77 10.78 -30.80
N THR A 435 33.88 11.93 -30.14
CA THR A 435 34.54 13.10 -30.73
C THR A 435 35.56 13.68 -29.76
N ILE A 436 36.83 13.72 -30.15
CA ILE A 436 37.83 14.48 -29.40
C ILE A 436 37.75 15.96 -29.80
N ARG A 437 37.84 16.84 -28.81
CA ARG A 437 37.79 18.30 -28.96
C ARG A 437 38.99 18.91 -28.27
N ILE A 438 39.61 19.90 -28.91
CA ILE A 438 40.83 20.56 -28.45
C ILE A 438 40.67 22.08 -28.58
N GLU A 439 40.95 22.77 -27.49
CA GLU A 439 40.94 24.22 -27.39
C GLU A 439 42.36 24.67 -27.01
N THR A 440 43.01 25.48 -27.85
CA THR A 440 44.40 25.89 -27.63
C THR A 440 44.57 27.40 -27.86
N GLU A 441 45.45 28.02 -27.09
CA GLU A 441 45.83 29.44 -27.25
C GLU A 441 46.61 29.69 -28.55
N ALA A 442 47.18 28.65 -29.16
CA ALA A 442 47.85 28.75 -30.44
C ALA A 442 46.89 29.10 -31.60
N LEU A 443 45.59 28.81 -31.43
CA LEU A 443 44.57 28.94 -32.47
C LEU A 443 43.37 29.73 -31.94
N ASN A 444 42.78 30.57 -32.78
CA ASN A 444 41.56 31.33 -32.42
C ASN A 444 40.27 30.51 -32.64
N TYR A 445 40.37 29.19 -32.79
CA TYR A 445 39.28 28.28 -33.08
C TYR A 445 39.56 26.88 -32.51
N GLN A 446 38.49 26.11 -32.33
CA GLN A 446 38.54 24.77 -31.76
C GLN A 446 38.87 23.72 -32.84
N LEU A 447 39.71 22.75 -32.48
CA LEU A 447 39.95 21.55 -33.28
C LEU A 447 39.07 20.41 -32.78
N TYR A 448 38.65 19.54 -33.70
CA TYR A 448 37.87 18.36 -33.36
C TYR A 448 38.14 17.21 -34.34
N ALA A 449 38.01 15.98 -33.86
CA ALA A 449 38.10 14.80 -34.69
C ALA A 449 37.19 13.66 -34.20
N SER A 450 36.75 12.82 -35.12
CA SER A 450 35.96 11.62 -34.79
C SER A 450 36.90 10.48 -34.38
N LEU A 451 36.56 9.80 -33.29
CA LEU A 451 37.23 8.60 -32.78
C LEU A 451 36.59 7.36 -33.40
N GLU A 452 37.04 6.98 -34.60
CA GLU A 452 36.41 5.87 -35.37
C GLU A 452 36.48 4.52 -34.65
N ASN A 453 37.51 4.28 -33.81
CA ASN A 453 37.67 3.07 -33.00
C ASN A 453 37.52 3.36 -31.49
N GLY A 454 36.76 4.40 -31.14
CA GLY A 454 36.61 4.86 -29.76
C GLY A 454 37.96 5.25 -29.14
N TYR A 455 38.17 4.92 -27.88
CA TYR A 455 39.39 5.26 -27.13
C TYR A 455 40.65 4.51 -27.59
N ASN A 456 40.53 3.52 -28.48
CA ASN A 456 41.66 2.82 -29.09
C ASN A 456 42.05 3.40 -30.46
N THR A 457 41.54 4.58 -30.82
CA THR A 457 41.88 5.24 -32.08
C THR A 457 43.35 5.68 -32.06
N GLU A 458 44.13 5.29 -33.07
CA GLU A 458 45.56 5.65 -33.21
C GLU A 458 45.80 6.72 -34.30
N SER A 459 44.79 7.02 -35.13
CA SER A 459 44.87 8.03 -36.18
C SER A 459 43.54 8.75 -36.32
N VAL A 460 43.59 10.08 -36.37
CA VAL A 460 42.40 10.93 -36.46
C VAL A 460 42.58 12.01 -37.52
N LEU A 461 41.53 12.29 -38.29
CA LEU A 461 41.51 13.46 -39.18
C LEU A 461 41.05 14.68 -38.38
N MET A 462 41.97 15.60 -38.10
CA MET A 462 41.69 16.78 -37.30
C MET A 462 41.10 17.90 -38.16
N LYS A 463 39.92 18.37 -37.78
CA LYS A 463 39.17 19.44 -38.43
C LYS A 463 39.04 20.63 -37.49
N ALA A 464 38.72 21.79 -38.03
CA ALA A 464 38.49 23.00 -37.23
C ALA A 464 37.18 23.69 -37.58
N THR A 465 36.75 24.57 -36.69
CA THR A 465 35.59 25.44 -36.91
C THR A 465 35.97 26.75 -37.64
N GLY A 466 37.26 27.06 -37.77
CA GLY A 466 37.78 28.26 -38.42
C GLY A 466 38.13 28.09 -39.91
N SER A 467 38.14 29.20 -40.66
CA SER A 467 38.32 29.19 -42.13
C SER A 467 39.76 29.08 -42.63
N SER A 468 40.75 29.17 -41.74
CA SER A 468 42.18 29.11 -42.08
C SER A 468 42.86 27.78 -41.73
N TRP A 469 42.10 26.81 -41.22
CA TRP A 469 42.61 25.47 -40.92
C TRP A 469 42.77 24.65 -42.20
N ARG A 470 43.84 23.87 -42.26
CA ARG A 470 44.03 22.82 -43.27
C ARG A 470 43.87 21.49 -42.56
N ASP A 471 42.83 20.75 -42.91
CA ASP A 471 42.58 19.41 -42.38
C ASP A 471 43.86 18.56 -42.48
N GLU A 472 44.26 17.98 -41.35
CA GLU A 472 45.51 17.26 -41.20
C GLU A 472 45.25 15.98 -40.40
N THR A 473 45.80 14.86 -40.87
CA THR A 473 45.72 13.59 -40.13
C THR A 473 46.78 13.59 -39.04
N PHE A 474 46.35 13.33 -37.81
CA PHE A 474 47.23 13.13 -36.65
C PHE A 474 47.32 11.64 -36.34
N SER A 475 48.53 11.11 -36.27
CA SER A 475 48.81 9.74 -35.84
C SER A 475 49.51 9.74 -34.49
N LYS A 476 49.05 8.89 -33.57
CA LYS A 476 49.63 8.68 -32.26
C LYS A 476 50.99 8.00 -32.39
N GLN A 477 51.99 8.46 -31.64
CA GLN A 477 53.33 7.84 -31.58
C GLN A 477 53.38 6.56 -30.77
#